data_AF-A0A929KMI2-F1
#
_entry.id   AF-A0A929KMI2-F1
#
_cell.length_a   1.000
_cell.length_b   1.000
_cell.length_c   1.000
_cell.angle_alpha   90.00
_cell.angle_beta   90.00
_cell.angle_gamma   90.00
#
_symmetry.space_group_name_H-M   'P 1'
#
loop_
_entity.id
_entity.type
_entity.pdbx_description
1 polymer ?
#
loop_
_entity_poly.entity_id
_entity_poly.type
_entity_poly.pdbx_seq_one_letter_code
_entity_poly.pdbx_strand_id
1 'polypeptide(L)'
;MKRLTLALPLLALLSACASGPRDPADAQREAACRAEAERVMRLQDPGQAMRDDEAESRQGMLGTQNRSISTGVLSQRFALQRQTEDCVRANRPAPQPVTGTRGS
;
A
#
# COMPACT_ATOMS: atom_id res chain seq x y z
N MET A 1 -15.07 -38.26 3.51
CA MET A 1 -14.87 -36.82 3.82
C MET A 1 -13.99 -36.60 5.08
N LYS A 2 -12.89 -37.37 5.25
CA LYS A 2 -12.04 -37.34 6.47
C LYS A 2 -10.58 -36.95 6.20
N ARG A 3 -10.25 -36.65 4.94
CA ARG A 3 -8.90 -36.24 4.50
C ARG A 3 -8.70 -34.71 4.50
N LEU A 4 -9.77 -33.93 4.59
CA LEU A 4 -9.71 -32.45 4.55
C LEU A 4 -9.34 -31.84 5.91
N THR A 5 -9.62 -32.54 7.02
CA THR A 5 -9.42 -32.03 8.39
C THR A 5 -7.95 -31.94 8.80
N LEU A 6 -7.06 -32.68 8.13
CA LEU A 6 -5.61 -32.64 8.38
C LEU A 6 -4.86 -31.62 7.51
N ALA A 7 -5.47 -31.12 6.44
CA ALA A 7 -4.85 -30.11 5.57
C ALA A 7 -4.93 -28.70 6.18
N LEU A 8 -6.02 -28.40 6.90
CA LEU A 8 -6.26 -27.10 7.50
C LEU A 8 -5.20 -26.66 8.54
N PRO A 9 -4.75 -27.50 9.50
CA PRO A 9 -3.70 -27.09 10.44
C PRO A 9 -2.34 -26.90 9.75
N LEU A 10 -2.06 -27.68 8.70
CA LEU A 10 -0.81 -27.55 7.93
C LEU A 10 -0.75 -26.19 7.22
N LEU A 11 -1.83 -25.80 6.54
CA LEU A 11 -1.95 -24.48 5.89
C LEU A 11 -1.86 -23.32 6.90
N ALA A 12 -2.37 -23.49 8.12
CA ALA A 12 -2.23 -22.49 9.18
C ALA A 12 -0.78 -22.31 9.66
N LEU A 13 -0.02 -23.41 9.77
CA LEU A 13 1.40 -23.38 10.17
C LEU A 13 2.29 -22.72 9.11
N LEU A 14 2.01 -22.94 7.82
CA LEU A 14 2.74 -22.29 6.73
C LEU A 14 2.51 -20.77 6.67
N SER A 15 1.31 -20.29 7.07
CA SER A 15 1.01 -18.84 7.13
C SER A 15 1.85 -18.12 8.20
N ALA A 16 2.09 -18.77 9.34
CA ALA A 16 2.85 -18.17 10.45
C ALA A 16 4.33 -17.90 10.13
N CYS A 17 4.91 -18.64 9.17
CA CYS A 17 6.29 -18.44 8.72
C CYS A 17 6.45 -17.43 7.57
N ALA A 18 5.36 -16.93 6.98
CA ALA A 18 5.45 -15.96 5.88
C ALA A 18 5.73 -14.53 6.38
N SER A 19 5.43 -14.24 7.65
CA SER A 19 5.72 -12.95 8.30
C SER A 19 7.07 -12.99 9.00
N GLY A 20 8.15 -12.85 8.22
CA GLY A 20 9.46 -12.52 8.79
C GLY A 20 9.42 -11.19 9.55
N PRO A 21 10.35 -10.95 10.49
CA PRO A 21 10.39 -9.71 11.26
C PRO A 21 10.51 -8.52 10.29
N ARG A 22 9.47 -7.67 10.26
CA ARG A 22 9.54 -6.38 9.56
C ARG A 22 10.44 -5.47 10.38
N ASP A 23 11.54 -5.02 9.77
CA ASP A 23 12.45 -4.08 10.39
C ASP A 23 11.67 -2.79 10.73
N PRO A 24 11.68 -2.31 11.98
CA PRO A 24 11.04 -1.04 12.33
C PRO A 24 11.57 0.14 11.50
N ALA A 25 12.81 0.07 11.03
CA ALA A 25 13.37 1.08 10.12
C ALA A 25 12.70 1.07 8.75
N ASP A 26 12.25 -0.08 8.26
CA ASP A 26 11.51 -0.18 6.99
C ASP A 26 10.10 0.40 7.15
N ALA A 27 9.44 0.17 8.29
CA ALA A 27 8.13 0.74 8.58
C ALA A 27 8.16 2.28 8.65
N GLN A 28 9.20 2.86 9.24
CA GLN A 28 9.37 4.32 9.26
C GLN A 28 9.64 4.90 7.87
N ARG A 29 10.44 4.23 7.03
CA ARG A 29 10.68 4.64 5.64
C ARG A 29 9.40 4.59 4.82
N GLU A 30 8.60 3.54 4.97
CA GLU A 30 7.32 3.41 4.28
C GLU A 30 6.36 4.56 4.65
N ALA A 31 6.28 4.91 5.94
CA ALA A 31 5.46 6.04 6.40
C ALA A 31 5.92 7.39 5.82
N ALA A 32 7.23 7.64 5.78
CA ALA A 32 7.79 8.85 5.19
C ALA A 32 7.52 8.92 3.67
N CYS A 33 7.73 7.81 2.95
CA CYS A 33 7.47 7.72 1.52
C CYS A 33 5.99 7.91 1.19
N ARG A 34 5.08 7.41 2.03
CA ARG A 34 3.63 7.61 1.85
C ARG A 34 3.24 9.08 2.02
N ALA A 35 3.77 9.76 3.04
CA ALA A 35 3.51 11.18 3.26
C ALA A 35 3.98 12.05 2.09
N GLU A 36 5.12 11.73 1.49
CA GLU A 36 5.63 12.43 0.31
C GLU A 36 4.80 12.15 -0.94
N ALA A 37 4.40 10.90 -1.18
CA ALA A 37 3.52 10.55 -2.31
C ALA A 37 2.18 11.31 -2.24
N GLU A 38 1.56 11.38 -1.05
CA GLU A 38 0.35 12.17 -0.82
C GLU A 38 0.55 13.67 -1.07
N ARG A 39 1.73 14.20 -0.78
CA ARG A 39 2.07 15.60 -1.04
C ARG A 39 2.17 15.88 -2.54
N VAL A 40 2.87 15.01 -3.27
CA VAL A 40 3.04 15.15 -4.73
C VAL A 40 1.71 15.03 -5.46
N MET A 41 0.87 14.05 -5.10
CA MET A 41 -0.46 13.91 -5.72
C MET A 41 -1.34 15.14 -5.48
N ARG A 42 -1.33 15.70 -4.26
CA ARG A 42 -2.08 16.93 -3.96
C ARG A 42 -1.64 18.13 -4.81
N LEU A 43 -0.36 18.22 -5.14
CA LEU A 43 0.18 19.32 -5.94
C LEU A 43 -0.02 19.12 -7.45
N GLN A 44 -0.12 17.88 -7.91
CA GLN A 44 -0.24 17.56 -9.33
C GLN A 44 -1.64 17.75 -9.91
N ASP A 45 -2.69 17.82 -9.08
CA ASP A 45 -4.05 17.63 -9.58
C ASP A 45 -5.07 18.77 -9.33
N PRO A 46 -4.75 20.03 -9.71
CA PRO A 46 -5.75 21.09 -9.68
C PRO A 46 -6.92 20.83 -10.64
N GLY A 47 -6.71 20.02 -11.69
CA GLY A 47 -7.73 19.66 -12.68
C GLY A 47 -8.72 18.60 -12.18
N GLN A 48 -8.28 17.60 -11.41
CA GLN A 48 -9.20 16.66 -10.76
C GLN A 48 -9.97 17.32 -9.62
N ALA A 49 -9.36 18.23 -8.84
CA ALA A 49 -10.08 18.96 -7.80
C ALA A 49 -11.31 19.70 -8.36
N MET A 50 -11.16 20.34 -9.52
CA MET A 50 -12.27 21.02 -10.20
C MET A 50 -13.35 20.04 -10.73
N ARG A 51 -12.96 18.83 -11.14
CA ARG A 51 -13.90 17.76 -11.56
C ARG A 51 -14.62 17.12 -10.37
N ASP A 52 -13.93 16.98 -9.26
CA ASP A 52 -14.49 16.49 -7.99
C ASP A 52 -15.50 17.52 -7.45
N ASP A 53 -15.20 18.82 -7.49
CA ASP A 53 -16.14 19.89 -7.13
C ASP A 53 -17.40 19.90 -8.05
N GLU A 54 -17.23 19.70 -9.36
CA GLU A 54 -18.35 19.53 -10.28
C GLU A 54 -19.15 18.24 -10.03
N ALA A 55 -18.48 17.15 -9.69
CA ALA A 55 -19.12 15.88 -9.39
C ALA A 55 -19.89 15.95 -8.06
N GLU A 56 -19.31 16.60 -7.04
CA GLU A 56 -19.93 16.85 -5.74
C GLU A 56 -21.11 17.81 -5.87
N SER A 57 -21.00 18.86 -6.70
CA SER A 57 -22.13 19.75 -7.03
C SER A 57 -23.27 19.00 -7.73
N ARG A 58 -22.96 18.04 -8.62
CA ARG A 58 -23.96 17.18 -9.28
C ARG A 58 -24.60 16.19 -8.30
N GLN A 59 -23.84 15.63 -7.38
CA GLN A 59 -24.34 14.70 -6.36
C GLN A 59 -25.17 15.42 -5.29
N GLY A 60 -24.82 16.66 -4.92
CA GLY A 60 -25.60 17.49 -4.00
C GLY A 60 -27.01 17.79 -4.52
N MET A 61 -27.24 17.79 -5.84
CA MET A 61 -28.57 17.88 -6.45
C MET A 61 -29.33 16.54 -6.53
N LEU A 62 -28.62 15.41 -6.53
CA LEU A 62 -29.19 14.06 -6.66
C LEU A 62 -29.12 13.35 -5.30
N GLY A 63 -30.05 13.71 -4.41
CA GLY A 63 -30.11 13.24 -3.02
C GLY A 63 -29.72 11.77 -2.82
N THR A 64 -28.69 11.58 -1.99
CA THR A 64 -28.42 10.38 -1.17
C THR A 64 -28.65 9.01 -1.83
N GLN A 65 -28.28 8.79 -3.09
CA GLN A 65 -28.27 7.43 -3.61
C GLN A 65 -27.09 7.19 -4.54
N ASN A 66 -26.35 6.15 -4.17
CA ASN A 66 -25.33 5.46 -4.94
C ASN A 66 -23.91 6.01 -4.78
N ARG A 67 -23.17 5.45 -3.80
CA ARG A 67 -21.71 5.38 -3.82
C ARG A 67 -21.30 4.44 -4.96
N SER A 68 -21.42 4.88 -6.20
CA SER A 68 -20.74 4.21 -7.31
C SER A 68 -19.24 4.33 -7.02
N ILE A 69 -18.59 3.19 -6.75
CA ILE A 69 -17.15 3.12 -6.58
C ILE A 69 -16.55 3.54 -7.93
N SER A 70 -16.21 4.82 -8.04
CA SER A 70 -15.59 5.38 -9.23
C SER A 70 -14.28 4.67 -9.46
N THR A 71 -14.10 4.11 -10.66
CA THR A 71 -12.84 3.52 -11.13
C THR A 71 -11.65 4.47 -10.95
N GLY A 72 -11.91 5.79 -10.91
CA GLY A 72 -10.94 6.82 -10.58
C GLY A 72 -10.27 6.61 -9.21
N VAL A 73 -11.05 6.29 -8.16
CA VAL A 73 -10.52 6.08 -6.80
C VAL A 73 -9.55 4.91 -6.76
N LEU A 74 -9.86 3.83 -7.50
CA LEU A 74 -8.98 2.67 -7.55
C LEU A 74 -7.68 3.00 -8.29
N SER A 75 -7.76 3.71 -9.43
CA SER A 75 -6.58 4.13 -10.17
C SER A 75 -5.66 5.06 -9.37
N GLN A 76 -6.24 5.96 -8.58
CA GLN A 76 -5.50 6.88 -7.72
C GLN A 76 -4.79 6.13 -6.58
N ARG A 77 -5.44 5.11 -5.99
CA ARG A 77 -4.79 4.23 -4.99
C ARG A 77 -3.62 3.46 -5.59
N PHE A 78 -3.76 2.94 -6.81
CA PHE A 78 -2.67 2.25 -7.49
C PHE A 78 -1.50 3.19 -7.81
N ALA A 79 -1.77 4.43 -8.24
CA ALA A 79 -0.74 5.43 -8.49
C ALA A 79 0.04 5.76 -7.20
N LEU A 80 -0.67 6.00 -6.10
CA LEU A 80 -0.07 6.26 -4.79
C LEU A 80 0.79 5.07 -4.30
N GLN A 81 0.30 3.85 -4.47
CA GLN A 81 1.03 2.65 -4.07
C GLN A 81 2.33 2.51 -4.88
N ARG A 82 2.27 2.69 -6.20
CA ARG A 82 3.45 2.62 -7.07
C ARG A 82 4.51 3.65 -6.68
N GLN A 83 4.09 4.88 -6.42
CA GLN A 83 5.00 5.95 -6.01
C GLN A 83 5.64 5.68 -4.63
N THR A 84 4.88 5.10 -3.70
CA THR A 84 5.39 4.69 -2.39
C THR A 84 6.45 3.59 -2.53
N GLU A 85 6.17 2.56 -3.34
CA GLU A 85 7.11 1.47 -3.61
C GLU A 85 8.39 1.94 -4.29
N ASP A 86 8.29 2.86 -5.25
CA ASP A 86 9.44 3.45 -5.92
C ASP A 86 10.31 4.26 -4.94
N CYS A 87 9.69 5.03 -4.04
CA CYS A 87 10.40 5.74 -2.98
C CYS A 87 11.09 4.80 -1.99
N VAL A 88 10.41 3.75 -1.53
CA VAL A 88 10.98 2.77 -0.60
C VAL A 88 12.15 2.04 -1.25
N ARG A 89 12.02 1.66 -2.52
CA ARG A 89 13.07 1.00 -3.30
C ARG A 89 14.29 1.88 -3.47
N ALA A 90 14.09 3.16 -3.80
CA ALA A 90 15.17 4.13 -3.95
C ALA A 90 15.92 4.40 -2.63
N ASN A 91 15.20 4.32 -1.50
CA ASN A 91 15.76 4.57 -0.16
C ASN A 91 16.13 3.28 0.60
N ARG A 92 16.15 2.12 -0.07
CA ARG A 92 16.57 0.86 0.55
C ARG A 92 18.09 0.87 0.71
N PRO A 93 18.62 0.65 1.93
CA PRO A 93 20.06 0.59 2.11
C PRO A 93 20.60 -0.64 1.36
N ALA A 94 21.78 -0.51 0.75
CA ALA A 94 22.44 -1.64 0.11
C ALA A 94 22.58 -2.80 1.12
N PRO A 95 22.36 -4.05 0.72
CA PRO A 95 22.57 -5.18 1.61
C PRO A 95 24.02 -5.15 2.09
N GLN A 96 24.21 -4.88 3.37
CA GLN A 96 25.54 -4.96 3.99
C GLN A 96 26.00 -6.41 3.84
N PRO A 97 27.22 -6.67 3.31
CA PRO A 97 27.73 -8.03 3.28
C PRO A 97 27.74 -8.55 4.72
N VAL A 98 27.05 -9.66 4.96
CA VAL A 98 27.12 -10.38 6.23
C VAL A 98 28.56 -10.85 6.38
N THR A 99 29.35 -10.09 7.12
CA THR A 99 30.71 -10.49 7.49
C THR A 99 30.55 -11.68 8.41
N GLY A 100 30.60 -12.89 7.83
CA GLY A 100 30.51 -14.13 8.57
C GLY A 100 31.63 -14.16 9.61
N THR A 101 31.26 -13.98 10.87
CA THR A 101 32.13 -14.26 12.00
C THR A 101 32.30 -15.78 12.07
N ARG A 102 33.32 -16.28 11.38
CA ARG A 102 33.92 -17.58 11.63
C ARG A 102 34.92 -17.39 12.79
N GLY A 103 34.57 -17.89 13.97
CA GLY A 103 35.42 -17.98 15.17
C GLY A 103 34.54 -18.36 16.36
N SER A 104 34.79 -19.41 17.14
CA SER A 104 36.01 -20.19 17.37
C SER A 104 35.67 -21.64 17.73
#